data_AF-A0A383B033-F1
#
_entry.id   AF-A0A383B033-F1
#
_cell.length_a   1.000
_cell.length_b   1.000
_cell.length_c   1.000
_cell.angle_alpha   90.00
_cell.angle_beta   90.00
_cell.angle_gamma   90.00
#
_symmetry.space_group_name_H-M   'P 1'
#
loop_
_entity.id
_entity.type
_entity.pdbx_description
1 polymer ?
#
loop_
_entity_poly.entity_id
_entity_poly.type
_entity_poly.pdbx_seq_one_letter_code
_entity_poly.pdbx_strand_id
1 'polypeptide(L)'
;MDLVYLLPALMFLALAMLLFSGFPVAWVLGGVGIGFGFIGMHYGVFEFIYFFNIISRIWGTAAENLILVAVPMFIFMGTMLEKSGVAADLLHCLQVLLKRTPCGL
;
A
#
# COMPACT_ATOMS: atom_id res chain seq x y z
N MET A 1 11.46 32.11 17.86
CA MET A 1 10.07 31.60 17.83
C MET A 1 9.62 31.26 16.41
N ASP A 2 10.51 31.24 15.40
CA ASP A 2 10.13 31.19 13.99
C ASP A 2 10.42 29.85 13.29
N LEU A 3 11.46 29.13 13.72
CA LEU A 3 11.90 27.90 13.04
C LEU A 3 10.88 26.75 13.16
N VAL A 4 10.13 26.72 14.26
CA VAL A 4 9.07 25.73 14.49
C VAL A 4 7.92 25.89 13.49
N TYR A 5 7.58 27.13 13.08
CA TYR A 5 6.55 27.38 12.07
C TYR A 5 7.01 27.02 10.66
N LEU A 6 8.32 27.05 10.40
CA LEU A 6 8.90 26.66 9.10
C LEU A 6 9.12 25.15 8.98
N LEU A 7 9.15 24.42 10.10
CA LEU A 7 9.42 22.98 10.15
C LEU A 7 8.50 22.13 9.24
N PRO A 8 7.17 22.37 9.19
CA PRO A 8 6.27 21.62 8.30
C PRO A 8 6.54 21.92 6.81
N ALA A 9 6.85 23.18 6.47
CA ALA A 9 7.17 23.57 5.10
C ALA A 9 8.49 22.94 4.64
N LEU A 10 9.49 22.90 5.53
CA LEU A 10 10.75 22.19 5.28
C LEU A 10 10.56 20.68 5.12
N MET A 11 9.70 20.07 5.94
CA MET A 11 9.36 18.64 5.83
C MET A 11 8.72 18.33 4.48
N PHE A 12 7.79 19.18 4.03
CA PHE A 12 7.13 19.02 2.74
C PHE A 12 8.11 19.16 1.57
N LEU A 13 8.99 20.16 1.60
CA LEU A 13 10.03 20.34 0.58
C LEU A 13 11.01 19.15 0.53
N ALA A 14 11.46 18.69 1.69
CA ALA A 14 12.36 17.53 1.78
C ALA A 14 11.70 16.25 1.23
N LEU A 15 10.43 16.02 1.56
CA LEU A 15 9.64 14.91 1.03
C LEU A 15 9.50 15.01 -0.49
N ALA A 16 9.14 16.18 -1.01
CA ALA A 16 8.99 16.40 -2.45
C ALA A 16 10.29 16.07 -3.19
N MET A 17 11.43 16.61 -2.75
CA MET A 17 12.72 16.36 -3.40
C MET A 17 13.11 14.87 -3.36
N LEU A 18 12.92 14.20 -2.21
CA LEU A 18 13.25 12.78 -2.07
C LEU A 18 12.31 11.87 -2.87
N LEU A 19 11.05 12.25 -3.05
CA LEU A 19 10.09 11.50 -3.85
C LEU A 19 10.46 11.52 -5.34
N PHE A 20 10.98 12.65 -5.85
CA PHE A 20 11.49 12.74 -7.23
C PHE A 20 12.83 12.03 -7.45
N SER A 21 13.53 11.62 -6.38
CA SER A 21 14.80 10.89 -6.48
C SER A 21 14.61 9.43 -6.96
N GLY A 22 13.38 8.94 -7.11
CA GLY A 22 13.09 7.59 -7.62
C GLY A 22 13.24 6.47 -6.58
N PHE A 23 13.50 6.80 -5.32
CA PHE A 23 13.50 5.82 -4.23
C PHE A 23 12.08 5.30 -3.96
N PRO A 24 11.92 4.05 -3.49
CA PRO A 24 10.60 3.52 -3.16
C PRO A 24 9.91 4.42 -2.13
N VAL A 25 8.68 4.84 -2.45
CA VAL A 25 7.93 5.88 -1.72
C VAL A 25 7.78 5.54 -0.23
N ALA A 26 7.63 4.26 0.12
CA ALA A 26 7.52 3.82 1.51
C ALA A 26 8.74 4.24 2.37
N TRP A 27 9.95 4.12 1.83
CA TRP A 27 11.19 4.50 2.53
C TRP A 27 11.31 6.01 2.69
N VAL A 28 10.91 6.76 1.66
CA VAL A 28 10.92 8.23 1.69
C VAL A 28 9.93 8.77 2.72
N LEU A 29 8.69 8.30 2.69
CA LEU A 29 7.64 8.73 3.63
C LEU A 29 7.99 8.39 5.08
N GLY A 30 8.46 7.16 5.32
CA GLY A 30 8.87 6.73 6.65
C GLY A 30 10.11 7.48 7.16
N GLY A 31 11.14 7.59 6.33
CA GLY A 31 12.40 8.24 6.68
C GLY A 31 12.26 9.73 6.96
N VAL A 32 11.55 10.46 6.09
CA VAL A 32 11.29 11.89 6.29
C VAL A 32 10.39 12.12 7.51
N GLY A 33 9.35 11.29 7.69
CA GLY A 33 8.46 11.38 8.86
C GLY A 33 9.18 11.14 10.19
N ILE A 34 10.01 10.11 10.27
CA ILE A 34 10.80 9.81 11.48
C ILE A 34 11.88 10.88 11.70
N GLY A 35 12.60 11.27 10.65
CA GLY A 35 13.66 12.28 10.72
C GLY A 35 13.16 13.64 11.21
N PHE A 36 12.07 14.14 10.62
CA PHE A 36 11.45 15.38 11.09
C PHE A 36 10.74 15.23 12.44
N GLY A 37 10.26 14.02 12.78
CA GLY A 37 9.74 13.71 14.11
C GLY A 37 10.81 13.86 15.22
N PHE A 38 12.03 13.38 14.99
CA PHE A 38 13.15 13.57 15.92
C PHE A 38 13.59 15.04 16.02
N ILE A 39 13.61 15.77 14.91
CA ILE A 39 13.90 17.21 14.92
C ILE A 39 12.83 17.97 15.72
N GLY A 40 11.56 17.66 15.50
CA GLY A 40 10.44 18.24 16.25
C GLY A 40 10.47 17.94 17.74
N MET A 41 10.98 16.78 18.14
CA MET A 41 11.22 16.42 19.54
C MET A 41 12.33 17.26 20.17
N HIS A 42 13.43 17.51 19.44
CA HIS A 42 14.51 18.37 19.93
C HIS A 42 14.05 19.82 20.17
N TYR A 43 13.13 20.33 19.34
CA TYR A 43 12.53 21.66 19.51
C TYR A 43 11.35 21.70 20.51
N GLY A 44 11.04 20.59 21.20
CA GLY A 44 9.96 20.52 22.19
C GLY A 44 8.55 20.63 21.61
N VAL A 45 8.39 20.41 20.30
CA VAL A 45 7.10 20.48 19.59
C VAL A 45 6.35 19.15 19.67
N PHE A 46 7.09 18.04 19.79
CA PHE A 46 6.54 16.69 19.85
C PHE A 46 7.07 15.91 21.06
N GLU A 47 6.16 15.31 21.81
CA GLU A 47 6.45 14.34 22.87
C GLU A 47 6.79 12.96 22.28
N PHE A 48 7.66 12.21 22.96
CA PHE A 48 8.04 10.85 22.56
C PHE A 48 6.84 9.90 22.46
N ILE A 49 5.78 10.14 23.24
CA ILE A 49 4.56 9.33 23.23
C ILE A 49 3.86 9.30 21.86
N TYR A 50 4.02 10.34 21.03
CA TYR A 50 3.41 10.38 19.70
C TYR A 50 4.02 9.36 18.73
N PHE A 51 5.24 8.88 18.97
CA PHE A 51 5.83 7.80 18.15
C PHE A 51 5.07 6.47 18.30
N PHE A 52 4.40 6.23 19.43
CA PHE A 52 3.54 5.04 19.59
C PHE A 52 2.35 5.04 18.63
N ASN A 53 1.89 6.21 18.14
CA ASN A 53 0.84 6.27 17.12
C ASN A 53 1.29 5.65 15.79
N ILE A 54 2.60 5.55 15.52
CA ILE A 54 3.10 4.88 14.30
C ILE A 54 2.69 3.41 14.31
N ILE A 55 2.83 2.72 15.45
CA ILE A 55 2.41 1.32 15.59
C ILE A 55 0.90 1.18 15.39
N SER A 56 0.10 2.03 16.04
CA SER A 56 -1.36 2.01 15.89
C SER A 56 -1.81 2.26 14.45
N ARG A 57 -1.17 3.20 13.75
CA ARG A 57 -1.45 3.49 12.33
C ARG A 57 -1.07 2.33 11.42
N ILE A 58 0.10 1.72 11.61
CA ILE A 58 0.52 0.55 10.83
C ILE A 58 -0.45 -0.61 11.06
N TRP A 59 -0.91 -0.82 12.30
CA TRP A 59 -1.88 -1.87 12.59
C TRP A 59 -3.24 -1.59 11.91
N GLY A 60 -3.79 -0.39 12.10
CA GLY A 60 -5.09 0.00 11.53
C GLY A 60 -5.10 0.11 10.00
N THR A 61 -3.95 0.30 9.35
CA THR A 61 -3.87 0.23 7.89
C THR A 61 -3.40 -1.14 7.41
N ALA A 62 -2.26 -1.68 7.80
CA ALA A 62 -1.74 -2.91 7.21
C ALA A 62 -2.45 -4.18 7.71
N ALA A 63 -2.82 -4.28 8.99
CA ALA A 63 -3.40 -5.52 9.53
C ALA A 63 -4.91 -5.61 9.32
N GLU A 64 -5.63 -4.49 9.37
CA GLU A 64 -7.09 -4.45 9.13
C GLU A 64 -7.46 -4.37 7.65
N ASN A 65 -6.50 -4.13 6.74
CA ASN A 65 -6.80 -4.08 5.31
C ASN A 65 -7.15 -5.48 4.78
N LEU A 66 -8.45 -5.72 4.64
CA LEU A 66 -9.05 -6.91 4.03
C LEU A 66 -8.51 -7.19 2.61
N ILE A 67 -7.98 -6.17 1.92
CA ILE A 67 -7.37 -6.30 0.60
C ILE A 67 -6.14 -7.22 0.63
N LEU A 68 -5.32 -7.13 1.68
CA LEU A 68 -4.12 -7.98 1.82
C LEU A 68 -4.49 -9.44 2.07
N VAL A 69 -5.63 -9.68 2.70
CA VAL A 69 -6.21 -11.03 2.89
C VAL A 69 -6.87 -11.54 1.61
N ALA A 70 -7.39 -10.64 0.76
CA ALA A 70 -8.01 -11.02 -0.50
C ALA A 70 -7.02 -11.64 -1.51
N VAL A 71 -5.76 -11.22 -1.52
CA VAL A 71 -4.73 -11.75 -2.44
C VAL A 71 -4.53 -13.28 -2.30
N PRO A 72 -4.20 -13.84 -1.12
CA PRO A 72 -4.04 -15.28 -0.97
C PRO A 72 -5.36 -16.04 -1.18
N MET A 73 -6.50 -15.47 -0.79
CA MET A 73 -7.82 -16.07 -1.06
C MET A 73 -8.13 -16.14 -2.55
N PHE A 74 -7.73 -15.12 -3.32
CA PHE A 74 -7.87 -15.11 -4.77
C PHE A 74 -6.97 -16.16 -5.43
N ILE A 75 -5.72 -16.29 -4.98
CA ILE A 75 -4.80 -17.34 -5.44
C ILE A 75 -5.37 -18.72 -5.11
N PHE A 76 -5.94 -18.90 -3.92
CA PHE A 76 -6.59 -20.15 -3.52
C PHE A 76 -7.78 -20.50 -4.42
N MET A 77 -8.68 -19.54 -4.68
CA MET A 77 -9.81 -19.75 -5.58
C MET A 77 -9.35 -20.14 -6.99
N GLY A 78 -8.37 -19.41 -7.55
CA GLY A 78 -7.86 -19.69 -8.89
C GLY A 78 -7.24 -21.09 -9.00
N THR A 79 -6.40 -21.45 -8.02
CA THR A 79 -5.75 -22.78 -8.00
C THR A 79 -6.75 -23.91 -7.77
N MET A 80 -7.79 -23.71 -6.97
CA MET A 80 -8.87 -24.70 -6.81
C MET A 80 -9.74 -24.84 -8.07
N LEU A 81 -10.03 -23.74 -8.77
CA LEU A 81 -10.77 -23.74 -10.04
C LEU A 81 -10.00 -24.50 -11.14
N GLU A 82 -8.67 -24.32 -11.18
CA GLU A 82 -7.78 -25.02 -12.10
C GLU A 82 -7.70 -26.52 -11.77
N LYS A 83 -7.46 -26.87 -10.50
CA LYS A 83 -7.33 -28.27 -10.06
C LYS A 83 -8.62 -29.07 -10.18
N SER A 84 -9.77 -28.43 -10.05
CA SER A 84 -11.08 -29.09 -10.18
C SER A 84 -11.49 -29.33 -11.62
N GLY A 85 -10.76 -28.81 -12.62
CA GLY A 85 -11.11 -28.93 -14.04
C GLY A 85 -12.30 -28.07 -14.47
N VAL A 86 -13.01 -27.45 -13.52
CA VAL A 86 -14.21 -26.62 -13.77
C VAL A 86 -13.88 -25.42 -14.67
N ALA A 87 -12.65 -24.90 -14.60
CA ALA A 87 -12.18 -23.85 -15.49
C ALA A 87 -12.22 -24.26 -16.97
N ALA A 88 -11.78 -25.49 -17.28
CA ALA A 88 -11.76 -26.02 -18.63
C ALA A 88 -13.18 -26.31 -19.14
N ASP A 89 -14.03 -26.89 -18.28
CA ASP A 89 -15.43 -27.18 -18.62
C ASP A 89 -16.24 -25.90 -18.88
N LEU A 90 -16.01 -24.84 -18.09
CA LEU A 90 -16.62 -23.53 -18.32
C LEU A 90 -16.15 -22.91 -19.63
N LEU A 91 -14.85 -23.00 -19.94
CA LEU A 91 -14.30 -22.51 -21.20
C LEU A 91 -14.90 -23.26 -22.39
N HIS A 92 -15.04 -24.58 -22.30
CA HIS A 92 -15.68 -25.38 -23.33
C HIS A 92 -17.16 -25.01 -23.53
N CYS A 93 -17.91 -24.80 -22.44
CA CYS A 93 -19.28 -24.30 -22.51
C CYS A 93 -19.37 -22.94 -23.21
N LEU A 94 -18.45 -22.00 -22.89
CA LEU A 94 -18.37 -20.70 -23.53
C LEU A 94 -18.07 -20.80 -25.02
N GLN A 95 -17.15 -21.68 -25.43
CA GLN A 95 -16.85 -21.93 -26.85
C GLN A 95 -18.07 -22.43 -27.62
N VAL A 96 -18.84 -23.35 -27.04
CA VAL A 96 -20.08 -23.87 -27.65
C VAL A 96 -21.12 -22.77 -27.79
N LEU A 97 -21.31 -21.93 -26.75
CA LEU A 97 -22.27 -20.83 -26.77
C LEU A 97 -21.88 -19.71 -27.74
N LEU A 98 -20.58 -19.40 -27.86
CA LEU A 98 -20.05 -18.31 -28.69
C LEU A 98 -19.62 -18.74 -30.11
N LYS A 99 -19.91 -19.98 -30.51
CA LYS A 99 -19.59 -20.55 -31.83
C LYS A 99 -20.02 -19.69 -33.02
N ARG A 100 -21.00 -18.81 -32.85
CA ARG A 100 -21.54 -17.92 -33.90
C ARG A 100 -20.77 -16.60 -34.07
N THR A 101 -19.90 -16.26 -33.14
CA THR A 101 -19.06 -15.06 -33.16
C THR A 101 -17.61 -15.43 -33.48
N PRO A 102 -16.87 -14.64 -34.29
CA PRO A 102 -15.52 -14.96 -34.78
C PRO A 102 -14.41 -14.99 -33.71
N CYS A 103 -14.73 -15.17 -32.42
CA CYS A 103 -13.78 -15.43 -31.33
C CYS A 103 -13.98 -16.81 -30.64
N GLY A 104 -14.78 -17.71 -31.22
CA GLY A 104 -14.97 -19.08 -30.72
C GLY A 104 -14.08 -20.09 -31.46
N LEU A 105 -12.81 -20.19 -31.08
CA LEU A 105 -12.01 -21.40 -31.29
C LEU A 105 -12.11 -22.26 -30.04
#